data_AF-A0A101GDK9-F1
#
_entry.id   AF-A0A101GDK9-F1
#
_cell.length_a   1.000
_cell.length_b   1.000
_cell.length_c   1.000
_cell.angle_alpha   90.00
_cell.angle_beta   90.00
_cell.angle_gamma   90.00
#
_symmetry.space_group_name_H-M   'P 1'
#
loop_
_entity.id
_entity.type
_entity.pdbx_description
1 polymer ?
#
loop_
_entity_poly.entity_id
_entity_poly.type
_entity_poly.pdbx_seq_one_letter_code
_entity_poly.pdbx_strand_id
1 'polypeptide(L)'
;MELLFSDVFVKSLKKYRSLKKSIKLKVDMIAEDPIALGEPLKGNFRGYYSCPVRKNFLIIYLYCKICRKKGDDKIVLCSECHTYSDDTIKFVDLGPHDHTYEK
;
A
#
# COMPACT_ATOMS: atom_id res chain seq x y z
N MET A 1 14.28 5.03 4.32
CA MET A 1 13.06 4.46 3.72
C MET A 1 13.29 3.03 3.32
N GLU A 2 12.55 2.10 3.91
CA GLU A 2 12.50 0.68 3.53
C GLU A 2 11.20 0.39 2.78
N LEU A 3 11.28 -0.35 1.66
CA LEU A 3 10.11 -0.72 0.86
C LEU A 3 9.92 -2.24 0.88
N LEU A 4 8.76 -2.69 1.34
CA LEU A 4 8.38 -4.09 1.38
C LEU A 4 7.22 -4.36 0.43
N PHE A 5 7.23 -5.53 -0.21
CA PHE A 5 6.20 -5.94 -1.16
C PHE A 5 5.62 -7.27 -0.70
N SER A 6 4.30 -7.32 -0.51
CA SER A 6 3.62 -8.57 -0.16
C SER A 6 3.64 -9.55 -1.35
N ASP A 7 3.48 -10.84 -1.06
CA ASP A 7 3.31 -11.84 -2.11
C ASP A 7 2.10 -11.57 -3.00
N VAL A 8 1.04 -10.99 -2.44
CA VAL A 8 -0.17 -10.61 -3.18
C VAL A 8 0.18 -9.50 -4.17
N PHE A 9 0.87 -8.45 -3.73
CA PHE A 9 1.32 -7.37 -4.59
C PHE A 9 2.21 -7.87 -5.72
N VAL A 10 3.17 -8.76 -5.42
CA VAL A 10 4.07 -9.34 -6.43
C VAL A 10 3.29 -10.19 -7.44
N LYS A 11 2.30 -10.98 -6.99
CA LYS A 11 1.42 -11.75 -7.88
C LYS A 11 0.57 -10.84 -8.77
N SER A 12 -0.03 -9.79 -8.21
CA SER A 12 -0.79 -8.79 -8.94
C SER A 12 0.09 -8.05 -9.96
N LEU A 13 1.33 -7.71 -9.62
CA LEU A 13 2.27 -7.07 -10.53
C LEU A 13 2.60 -7.96 -11.74
N LYS A 14 2.73 -9.28 -11.54
CA LYS A 14 2.92 -10.26 -12.62
C LYS A 14 1.68 -10.34 -13.52
N LYS A 15 0.47 -10.35 -12.92
CA LYS A 15 -0.81 -10.36 -13.64
C LYS A 15 -0.97 -9.10 -14.52
N TYR A 16 -0.62 -7.93 -13.99
CA TYR A 16 -0.76 -6.63 -14.67
C TYR A 16 0.56 -6.11 -15.26
N ARG A 17 1.36 -7.00 -15.85
CA ARG A 17 2.70 -6.67 -16.38
C ARG A 17 2.72 -5.52 -17.39
N SER A 18 1.65 -5.33 -18.16
CA SER A 18 1.52 -4.23 -19.13
C SER A 18 1.52 -2.84 -18.48
N LEU A 19 1.13 -2.77 -17.20
CA LEU A 19 1.09 -1.55 -16.41
C LEU A 19 2.34 -1.36 -15.54
N LYS A 20 3.31 -2.28 -15.58
CA LYS A 20 4.48 -2.29 -14.69
C LYS A 20 5.24 -0.96 -14.65
N LYS A 21 5.39 -0.27 -15.79
CA LYS A 21 6.04 1.05 -15.84
C LYS A 21 5.25 2.11 -15.05
N SER A 22 3.93 2.18 -15.26
CA SER A 22 3.07 3.11 -14.53
C SER A 22 3.01 2.79 -13.03
N ILE A 23 2.96 1.51 -12.68
CA ILE A 23 2.99 1.06 -11.28
C ILE A 23 4.31 1.45 -10.63
N LYS A 24 5.45 1.20 -11.29
CA LYS A 24 6.77 1.55 -10.76
C LYS A 24 6.88 3.05 -10.48
N LEU A 25 6.50 3.90 -11.46
CA LEU A 25 6.51 5.35 -11.28
C LEU A 25 5.68 5.75 -10.04
N LYS A 26 4.51 5.14 -9.85
CA LYS A 26 3.67 5.45 -8.70
C LYS A 26 4.25 4.98 -7.38
N VAL A 27 4.89 3.80 -7.36
CA VAL A 27 5.65 3.29 -6.20
C VAL A 27 6.80 4.24 -5.85
N ASP A 28 7.57 4.69 -6.84
CA ASP A 28 8.68 5.62 -6.63
C ASP A 28 8.15 6.94 -6.02
N MET A 29 7.07 7.49 -6.56
CA MET A 29 6.44 8.70 -6.02
C MET A 29 5.91 8.51 -4.59
N ILE A 30 5.26 7.37 -4.28
CA ILE A 30 4.80 7.05 -2.91
C ILE A 30 5.98 6.93 -1.96
N ALA A 31 7.12 6.42 -2.42
CA ALA A 31 8.33 6.35 -1.62
C ALA A 31 8.96 7.72 -1.36
N GLU A 32 8.68 8.75 -2.18
CA GLU A 32 9.13 10.12 -1.91
C GLU A 32 8.22 10.83 -0.90
N ASP A 33 6.90 10.71 -1.07
CA ASP A 33 5.91 11.27 -0.13
C ASP A 33 4.72 10.33 0.08
N PRO A 34 4.80 9.42 1.08
CA PRO A 34 3.76 8.42 1.31
C PRO A 34 2.47 8.98 1.89
N ILE A 35 2.43 10.25 2.30
CA ILE A 35 1.26 10.87 2.93
C ILE A 35 0.53 11.78 1.94
N ALA A 36 1.25 12.56 1.14
CA ALA A 36 0.62 13.50 0.21
C ALA A 36 -0.06 12.83 -0.99
N LEU A 37 0.42 11.66 -1.42
CA LEU A 37 -0.03 11.01 -2.65
C LEU A 37 -1.17 10.00 -2.49
N GLY A 38 -1.41 9.52 -1.28
CA GLY A 38 -2.41 8.49 -1.01
C GLY A 38 -3.51 8.98 -0.09
N GLU A 39 -4.67 8.37 -0.21
CA GLU A 39 -5.83 8.63 0.63
C GLU A 39 -5.95 7.57 1.72
N PRO A 40 -6.12 7.98 3.00
CA PRO A 40 -6.30 7.02 4.09
C PRO A 40 -7.63 6.29 3.94
N LEU A 41 -7.60 4.97 4.03
CA LEU A 41 -8.78 4.12 3.98
C LEU A 41 -9.50 4.05 5.34
N LYS A 42 -10.78 3.68 5.29
CA LYS A 42 -11.70 3.66 6.43
C LYS A 42 -12.28 2.25 6.65
N GLY A 43 -12.98 2.06 7.77
CA GLY A 43 -13.63 0.78 8.08
C GLY A 43 -12.62 -0.35 8.25
N ASN A 44 -12.88 -1.49 7.61
CA ASN A 44 -12.01 -2.69 7.66
C ASN A 44 -10.61 -2.45 7.09
N PHE A 45 -10.43 -1.41 6.27
CA PHE A 45 -9.15 -1.01 5.69
C PHE A 45 -8.48 0.14 6.44
N ARG A 46 -8.95 0.48 7.64
CA ARG A 46 -8.28 1.49 8.47
C ARG A 46 -6.81 1.10 8.73
N GLY A 47 -5.93 2.09 8.60
CA GLY A 47 -4.47 1.91 8.69
C GLY A 47 -3.78 1.76 7.32
N TYR A 48 -4.54 1.46 6.27
CA TYR A 48 -4.05 1.42 4.90
C TYR A 48 -4.31 2.74 4.15
N TYR A 49 -3.59 2.91 3.05
CA TYR A 49 -3.71 4.00 2.10
C TYR A 49 -3.98 3.43 0.71
N SER A 50 -4.75 4.16 -0.09
CA SER A 50 -4.90 3.89 -1.52
C SER A 50 -4.29 5.00 -2.36
N CYS A 51 -3.71 4.65 -3.50
CA CYS A 51 -3.21 5.63 -4.47
C CYS A 51 -3.59 5.21 -5.89
N PRO A 52 -4.29 6.06 -6.67
CA PRO A 52 -4.70 5.73 -8.03
C PRO A 52 -3.51 5.77 -8.99
N VAL A 53 -3.24 4.65 -9.67
CA VAL A 53 -2.26 4.56 -10.76
C VAL A 53 -2.87 5.08 -12.07
N ARG A 54 -4.13 4.71 -12.33
CA ARG A 54 -4.99 5.16 -13.44
C ARG A 54 -6.44 5.15 -12.96
N LYS A 55 -7.38 5.63 -13.79
CA LYS A 55 -8.80 5.88 -13.46
C LYS A 55 -9.41 4.86 -12.48
N ASN A 56 -9.36 3.56 -12.82
CA ASN A 56 -9.94 2.50 -12.00
C ASN A 56 -8.90 1.52 -11.46
N PHE A 57 -7.64 1.91 -11.28
CA PHE A 57 -6.56 1.01 -10.85
C PHE A 57 -5.79 1.61 -9.67
N LEU A 58 -5.76 0.90 -8.54
CA LEU A 58 -5.23 1.38 -7.28
C LEU A 58 -3.99 0.58 -6.85
N ILE A 59 -3.15 1.23 -6.06
CA ILE A 59 -2.16 0.59 -5.17
C ILE A 59 -2.69 0.75 -3.75
N ILE A 60 -2.68 -0.34 -2.98
CA ILE A 60 -2.94 -0.36 -1.55
C ILE A 60 -1.62 -0.52 -0.82
N TYR A 61 -1.34 0.37 0.13
CA TYR A 61 -0.10 0.35 0.90
C TYR A 61 -0.32 0.80 2.35
N LEU A 62 0.70 0.63 3.18
CA LEU A 62 0.72 1.05 4.57
C LEU A 62 2.06 1.74 4.87
N TYR A 63 2.03 2.86 5.58
CA TYR A 63 3.22 3.53 6.08
C TYR A 63 3.33 3.37 7.60
N CYS A 64 4.37 2.69 8.06
CA CYS A 64 4.52 2.26 9.46
C CYS A 64 4.46 3.44 10.44
N LYS A 65 5.14 4.56 10.14
CA LYS A 65 5.12 5.78 10.95
C LYS A 65 3.71 6.27 11.25
N ILE A 66 2.83 6.30 10.25
CA ILE A 66 1.46 6.81 10.43
C ILE A 66 0.57 5.76 11.09
N CYS A 67 0.71 4.50 10.68
CA CYS A 67 -0.02 3.38 11.27
C CYS A 67 0.17 3.34 12.80
N ARG A 68 1.43 3.33 13.27
CA ARG A 68 1.76 3.31 14.70
C ARG A 68 1.37 4.62 15.41
N LYS A 69 1.63 5.78 14.79
CA LYS A 69 1.23 7.08 15.36
C LYS A 69 -0.27 7.17 15.64
N LYS A 70 -1.10 6.55 14.81
CA LYS A 70 -2.57 6.52 14.97
C LYS A 70 -3.08 5.36 15.83
N GLY A 71 -2.20 4.44 16.24
CA GLY A 71 -2.58 3.19 16.90
C GLY A 71 -3.34 2.21 16.00
N ASP A 72 -3.24 2.40 14.67
CA ASP A 72 -3.90 1.55 13.68
C ASP A 72 -3.19 0.19 13.54
N ASP A 73 -1.98 0.05 14.07
CA ASP A 73 -1.24 -1.22 14.14
C ASP A 73 -2.00 -2.30 14.92
N LYS A 74 -2.81 -1.89 15.89
CA LYS A 74 -3.73 -2.75 16.66
C LYS A 74 -4.93 -3.24 15.84
N ILE A 75 -5.22 -2.60 14.71
CA ILE A 75 -6.32 -2.93 13.80
C ILE A 75 -5.77 -3.75 12.63
N VAL A 76 -4.66 -3.29 12.05
CA VAL A 76 -4.00 -3.93 10.92
C VAL A 76 -3.42 -5.30 11.29
N LEU A 77 -2.97 -5.47 12.55
CA LEU A 77 -2.43 -6.73 13.08
C LEU A 77 -1.33 -7.33 12.20
N CYS A 78 -0.37 -6.49 11.80
CA CYS A 78 0.76 -6.94 10.97
C CYS A 78 1.63 -7.96 11.73
N SER A 79 1.85 -9.13 11.14
CA SER A 79 2.58 -10.27 11.72
C SER A 79 4.00 -9.94 12.22
N GLU A 80 4.59 -8.88 11.69
CA GLU A 80 5.96 -8.47 11.96
C GLU A 80 6.04 -6.96 12.23
N CYS A 81 5.02 -6.39 12.89
CA CYS A 81 4.98 -4.94 13.10
C CYS A 81 6.21 -4.39 13.84
N HIS A 82 6.76 -5.11 14.82
CA HIS A 82 7.85 -4.61 15.67
C HIS A 82 9.26 -4.75 15.07
N THR A 83 9.42 -5.50 13.97
CA THR A 83 10.74 -5.71 13.35
C THR A 83 11.12 -4.60 12.38
N TYR A 84 10.14 -3.87 11.85
CA TYR A 84 10.36 -2.83 10.86
C TYR A 84 10.41 -1.44 11.47
N SER A 85 11.20 -0.54 10.87
CA SER A 85 11.30 0.84 11.31
C SER A 85 9.99 1.62 11.09
N ASP A 86 9.88 2.84 11.64
CA ASP A 86 8.77 3.75 11.30
C ASP A 86 8.84 4.18 9.84
N ASP A 87 10.06 4.28 9.29
CA ASP A 87 10.31 4.71 7.92
C ASP A 87 10.22 3.54 6.90
N THR A 88 9.20 2.71 7.07
CA THR A 88 8.93 1.52 6.24
C THR A 88 7.57 1.66 5.56
N ILE A 89 7.53 1.45 4.25
CA ILE A 89 6.31 1.37 3.44
C ILE A 89 6.09 -0.08 3.01
N LYS A 90 4.87 -0.59 3.22
CA LYS A 90 4.47 -1.94 2.80
C LYS A 90 3.45 -1.82 1.68
N PHE A 91 3.80 -2.29 0.49
CA PHE A 91 2.90 -2.43 -0.64
C PHE A 91 2.12 -3.74 -0.53
N VAL A 92 0.80 -3.63 -0.34
CA VAL A 92 -0.07 -4.73 0.09
C VAL A 92 -0.75 -5.38 -1.10
N ASP A 93 -1.33 -4.59 -2.00
CA ASP A 93 -1.96 -5.08 -3.21
C ASP A 93 -2.02 -3.99 -4.29
N LEU A 94 -2.33 -4.38 -5.51
CA LEU A 94 -2.62 -3.50 -6.63
C LEU A 94 -3.66 -4.14 -7.55
N GLY A 95 -4.56 -3.34 -8.12
CA GLY A 95 -5.56 -3.88 -9.02
C GLY A 95 -6.67 -2.91 -9.38
N PRO A 96 -7.64 -3.36 -10.18
CA PRO A 96 -8.86 -2.61 -10.41
C PRO A 96 -9.60 -2.30 -9.12
N HIS A 97 -10.28 -1.16 -9.03
CA HIS A 97 -11.01 -0.71 -7.84
C HIS A 97 -11.90 -1.81 -7.25
N ASP A 98 -12.69 -2.48 -8.08
CA ASP A 98 -13.63 -3.52 -7.63
C ASP A 98 -12.91 -4.75 -7.07
N HIS A 99 -11.70 -5.05 -7.57
CA HIS A 99 -10.92 -6.20 -7.15
C HIS A 99 -10.16 -5.97 -5.84
N THR A 100 -9.80 -4.71 -5.55
CA THR A 100 -9.00 -4.37 -4.36
C THR A 100 -9.80 -4.31 -3.06
N TYR A 101 -11.14 -4.25 -3.13
CA TYR A 101 -12.02 -4.20 -1.96
C TYR A 101 -12.87 -5.47 -1.75
N GLU A 102 -12.67 -6.52 -2.56
CA GLU A 102 -13.48 -7.75 -2.58
C GLU A 102 -13.08 -8.81 -1.53
N LYS A 103 -12.57 -8.43 -0.35
CA LYS A 103 -12.23 -9.41 0.70
C LYS A 103 -12.78 -9.06 2.07
#